data_AF-A0A958JB80-F1
#
_entry.id   AF-A0A958JB80-F1
#
_cell.length_a   1.000
_cell.length_b   1.000
_cell.length_c   1.000
_cell.angle_alpha   90.00
_cell.angle_beta   90.00
_cell.angle_gamma   90.00
#
_symmetry.space_group_name_H-M   'P 1'
#
loop_
_entity.id
_entity.type
_entity.pdbx_description
1 polymer ?
#
loop_
_entity_poly.entity_id
_entity_poly.type
_entity_poly.pdbx_seq_one_letter_code
_entity_poly.pdbx_strand_id
1 'polypeptide(L)'
;MIRIQLALLLLLNALVSAQTPLLGDERDGSRATPVHLLKLYDETGALILPGDQPLMPFSTRTTCGKCHDYEQIRQGWHFNAHLPEVDPGRPGEPWIYIDERTFTQLPLSQRAWPGTYRPEQIGLSALQFLTRFGRHAPGGGIGEEESARPPEEFLRWMVSGSLEVNCLSCHDADPAFDAAEYSSSVLRQNFRWAAAAGSGFARVEGSARAMPDVYDIYAGFAPDLPGKVPPGVSYDPARFNPRGEVFFDITRKVAAERCYYCHSTSAAAPGPWTGDEDVHLQAGMRCVDCHRNGLDHNMVRGFEGETPAGTPAAALTCRGCHIPDPDAERPMAGRMGAPVPEHSGIPAVHFERMSCTSCHAGPWPEAQAQRRKTSRAHALGAHGVNKSPDVPPAILAPVFVLQEDGQLAPHRVIWPAFWGRLRDGAVEPLMEKELRLLPDSLFTAMAVPADASAEAADTAAIDNNTGNDTTLTVS
;
A
#
# COMPACT_ATOMS: atom_id res chain seq x y z
N MET A 1 27.36 33.55 43.81
CA MET A 1 27.30 32.10 43.50
C MET A 1 26.01 31.71 42.77
N ILE A 2 25.51 32.51 41.83
CA ILE A 2 24.38 32.16 40.95
C ILE A 2 24.58 32.95 39.66
N ARG A 3 25.29 32.38 38.68
CA ARG A 3 25.36 32.89 37.27
C ARG A 3 26.24 32.07 36.33
N ILE A 4 26.83 30.95 36.77
CA ILE A 4 27.69 30.11 35.92
C ILE A 4 27.06 28.73 35.59
N GLN A 5 25.91 28.37 36.19
CA GLN A 5 25.29 27.06 35.97
C GLN A 5 24.21 27.00 34.88
N LEU A 6 23.79 28.13 34.30
CA LEU A 6 22.74 28.13 33.25
C LEU A 6 23.29 28.04 31.81
N ALA A 7 24.60 28.19 31.60
CA ALA A 7 25.20 28.13 30.27
C ALA A 7 25.73 26.74 29.88
N LEU A 8 25.77 25.79 30.83
CA LEU A 8 26.27 24.43 30.58
C LEU A 8 25.17 23.38 30.32
N LEU A 9 23.89 23.75 30.49
CA LEU A 9 22.74 22.84 30.26
C LEU A 9 22.04 23.03 28.90
N LEU A 10 22.48 23.99 28.09
CA LEU A 10 21.95 24.24 26.73
C LEU A 10 22.92 23.77 25.62
N LEU A 11 23.98 23.05 25.99
CA LEU A 11 24.98 22.48 25.09
C LEU A 11 25.16 20.97 25.29
N LEU A 12 24.14 20.26 25.80
CA LEU A 12 24.01 18.85 25.45
C LEU A 12 23.52 18.81 24.00
N ASN A 13 24.50 18.91 23.11
CA ASN A 13 24.41 18.53 21.72
C ASN A 13 23.47 17.33 21.59
N ALA A 14 22.42 17.51 20.80
CA ALA A 14 21.91 16.42 20.00
C ALA A 14 23.07 15.89 19.15
N LEU A 15 23.88 15.03 19.75
CA LEU A 15 24.62 14.00 19.04
C LEU A 15 23.52 13.10 18.50
N VAL A 16 22.87 13.53 17.41
CA VAL A 16 22.43 12.60 16.39
C VAL A 16 23.71 11.86 16.04
N SER A 17 23.90 10.68 16.63
CA SER A 17 24.99 9.80 16.25
C SER A 17 24.68 9.48 14.80
N ALA A 18 25.36 10.14 13.86
CA ALA A 18 25.30 9.76 12.47
C ALA A 18 25.72 8.29 12.45
N GLN A 19 24.73 7.42 12.23
CA GLN A 19 24.94 5.99 12.22
C GLN A 19 25.96 5.72 11.12
N THR A 20 27.02 4.99 11.44
CA THR A 20 28.03 4.66 10.43
C THR A 20 27.31 3.97 9.27
N PRO A 21 27.46 4.44 8.02
CA PRO A 21 26.76 3.86 6.89
C PRO A 21 27.08 2.37 6.80
N LEU A 22 26.05 1.54 6.60
CA LEU A 22 26.24 0.10 6.45
C LEU A 22 26.71 -0.21 5.02
N LEU A 23 27.26 -1.42 4.84
CA LEU A 23 27.88 -1.86 3.59
C LEU A 23 26.98 -1.65 2.35
N GLY A 24 25.67 -1.89 2.49
CA GLY A 24 24.71 -1.79 1.40
C GLY A 24 24.10 -0.39 1.22
N ASP A 25 24.34 0.52 2.16
CA ASP A 25 23.78 1.87 2.15
C ASP A 25 24.54 2.80 1.22
N GLU A 26 25.86 2.63 1.13
CA GLU A 26 26.74 3.41 0.27
C GLU A 26 27.07 2.70 -1.04
N ARG A 27 27.11 3.48 -2.12
CA ARG A 27 27.59 2.99 -3.41
C ARG A 27 29.10 3.17 -3.48
N ASP A 28 29.79 2.11 -3.89
CA ASP A 28 31.21 2.15 -4.27
C ASP A 28 31.48 2.79 -5.65
N GLY A 29 30.41 3.22 -6.34
CA GLY A 29 30.44 3.79 -7.69
C GLY A 29 30.24 2.76 -8.81
N SER A 30 30.24 1.46 -8.49
CA SER A 30 29.90 0.40 -9.44
C SER A 30 28.42 0.50 -9.86
N ARG A 31 28.18 0.18 -11.13
CA ARG A 31 26.82 0.06 -11.68
C ARG A 31 26.30 -1.38 -11.64
N ALA A 32 27.13 -2.34 -11.24
CA ALA A 32 26.71 -3.71 -11.01
C ALA A 32 26.01 -3.83 -9.65
N THR A 33 24.99 -4.68 -9.57
CA THR A 33 24.35 -4.99 -8.28
C THR A 33 25.25 -5.95 -7.50
N PRO A 34 25.60 -5.65 -6.24
CA PRO A 34 26.30 -6.59 -5.37
C PRO A 34 25.51 -7.90 -5.21
N VAL A 35 26.22 -9.01 -5.09
CA VAL A 35 25.61 -10.32 -4.84
C VAL A 35 25.13 -10.38 -3.39
N HIS A 36 23.85 -10.72 -3.19
CA HIS A 36 23.26 -10.89 -1.86
C HIS A 36 23.31 -12.36 -1.46
N LEU A 37 24.47 -12.80 -0.97
CA LEU A 37 24.68 -14.14 -0.43
C LEU A 37 24.79 -14.04 1.09
N LEU A 38 23.71 -14.37 1.80
CA LEU A 38 23.50 -13.97 3.19
C LEU A 38 23.20 -15.18 4.08
N LYS A 39 23.65 -15.12 5.33
CA LYS A 39 23.09 -15.97 6.40
C LYS A 39 21.71 -15.46 6.79
N LEU A 40 20.83 -16.37 7.18
CA LEU A 40 19.47 -16.04 7.61
C LEU A 40 19.44 -15.76 9.12
N TYR A 41 18.76 -14.71 9.53
CA TYR A 41 18.55 -14.35 10.93
C TYR A 41 17.05 -14.21 11.22
N ASP A 42 16.62 -14.65 12.39
CA ASP A 42 15.22 -14.50 12.84
C ASP A 42 14.94 -13.10 13.41
N GLU A 43 13.70 -12.84 13.83
CA GLU A 43 13.27 -11.54 14.40
C GLU A 43 14.06 -11.12 15.65
N THR A 44 14.64 -12.08 16.39
CA THR A 44 15.46 -11.82 17.58
C THR A 44 16.93 -11.52 17.22
N GLY A 45 17.29 -11.71 15.95
CA GLY A 45 18.66 -11.59 15.44
C GLY A 45 19.49 -12.86 15.65
N ALA A 46 18.88 -13.97 16.05
CA ALA A 46 19.54 -15.26 16.15
C ALA A 46 19.79 -15.82 14.74
N LEU A 47 20.95 -16.47 14.56
CA LEU A 47 21.29 -17.15 13.32
C LEU A 47 20.40 -18.39 13.16
N ILE A 48 19.70 -18.50 12.02
CA ILE A 48 18.88 -19.66 11.70
C ILE A 48 19.77 -20.75 11.10
N LEU A 49 19.74 -21.93 11.71
CA LEU A 49 20.37 -23.14 11.19
C LEU A 49 19.27 -24.13 10.75
N PRO A 50 19.45 -24.86 9.63
CA PRO A 50 18.43 -25.79 9.13
C PRO A 50 17.97 -26.88 10.13
N GLY A 51 18.75 -27.14 11.20
CA GLY A 51 18.43 -28.11 12.24
C GLY A 51 17.73 -27.55 13.48
N ASP A 52 17.42 -26.25 13.52
CA ASP A 52 16.83 -25.61 14.69
C ASP A 52 15.42 -26.13 15.02
N GLN A 53 15.08 -26.12 16.31
CA GLN A 53 13.79 -26.56 16.85
C GLN A 53 13.31 -25.59 17.95
N PRO A 54 12.26 -24.78 17.71
CA PRO A 54 11.55 -24.64 16.44
C PRO A 54 12.41 -23.97 15.36
N LEU A 55 12.16 -24.30 14.10
CA LEU A 55 12.77 -23.59 12.97
C LEU A 55 12.02 -22.27 12.74
N MET A 56 12.74 -21.16 12.80
CA MET A 56 12.18 -19.81 12.70
C MET A 56 12.27 -19.26 11.28
N PRO A 57 11.29 -18.43 10.83
CA PRO A 57 11.41 -17.71 9.58
C PRO A 57 12.48 -16.62 9.70
N PHE A 58 13.16 -16.32 8.60
CA PHE A 58 14.06 -15.18 8.53
C PHE A 58 13.26 -13.88 8.63
N SER A 59 13.82 -12.92 9.35
CA SER A 59 13.35 -11.54 9.44
C SER A 59 14.10 -10.70 8.42
N THR A 60 13.38 -9.91 7.62
CA THR A 60 14.00 -8.97 6.67
C THR A 60 14.71 -7.86 7.44
N ARG A 61 14.14 -7.45 8.57
CA ARG A 61 14.75 -6.48 9.49
C ARG A 61 16.12 -6.91 9.96
N THR A 62 16.29 -8.14 10.42
CA THR A 62 17.57 -8.59 10.98
C THR A 62 18.52 -9.15 9.93
N THR A 63 17.99 -9.83 8.90
CA THR A 63 18.81 -10.42 7.81
C THR A 63 19.35 -9.35 6.87
N CYS A 64 18.48 -8.50 6.32
CA CYS A 64 18.91 -7.41 5.44
C CYS A 64 19.52 -6.26 6.25
N GLY A 65 19.09 -6.07 7.50
CA GLY A 65 19.63 -5.06 8.40
C GLY A 65 21.10 -5.23 8.81
N LYS A 66 21.73 -6.37 8.49
CA LYS A 66 23.20 -6.49 8.60
C LYS A 66 23.94 -5.61 7.61
N CYS A 67 23.30 -5.23 6.51
CA CYS A 67 23.90 -4.47 5.42
C CYS A 67 23.17 -3.17 5.12
N HIS A 68 21.92 -3.01 5.56
CA HIS A 68 21.09 -1.85 5.26
C HIS A 68 20.48 -1.21 6.50
N ASP A 69 20.39 0.12 6.53
CA ASP A 69 19.69 0.83 7.61
C ASP A 69 18.17 0.65 7.47
N TYR A 70 17.66 -0.39 8.13
CA TYR A 70 16.24 -0.70 8.13
C TYR A 70 15.37 0.41 8.74
N GLU A 71 15.88 1.14 9.74
CA GLU A 71 15.14 2.23 10.38
C GLU A 71 15.01 3.45 9.48
N GLN A 72 15.99 3.70 8.62
CA GLN A 72 15.86 4.68 7.55
C GLN A 72 14.90 4.20 6.45
N ILE A 73 14.99 2.93 6.04
CA ILE A 73 14.12 2.35 4.98
C ILE A 73 12.64 2.41 5.35
N ARG A 74 12.27 2.05 6.59
CA ARG A 74 10.87 2.00 7.05
C ARG A 74 10.18 3.38 7.12
N GLN A 75 10.91 4.48 6.88
CA GLN A 75 10.34 5.83 6.88
C GLN A 75 9.73 6.22 5.52
N GLY A 76 9.89 5.38 4.48
CA GLY A 76 9.38 5.62 3.14
C GLY A 76 7.85 5.65 3.03
N TRP A 77 7.33 6.18 1.92
CA TRP A 77 5.89 6.42 1.68
C TRP A 77 4.99 5.19 1.81
N HIS A 78 5.53 4.00 1.55
CA HIS A 78 4.78 2.75 1.68
C HIS A 78 4.60 2.27 3.12
N PHE A 79 5.35 2.83 4.07
CA PHE A 79 5.48 2.28 5.43
C PHE A 79 5.07 3.29 6.51
N ASN A 80 5.11 4.59 6.20
CA ASN A 80 4.96 5.67 7.17
C ASN A 80 3.52 6.21 7.32
N ALA A 81 2.51 5.58 6.70
CA ALA A 81 1.16 6.13 6.63
C ALA A 81 0.46 6.29 8.00
N HIS A 82 0.87 5.51 9.01
CA HIS A 82 0.35 5.59 10.37
C HIS A 82 0.95 6.71 11.21
N LEU A 83 2.14 7.20 10.83
CA LEU A 83 2.90 8.16 11.61
C LEU A 83 2.23 9.53 11.56
N PRO A 84 1.63 10.03 12.66
CA PRO A 84 0.86 11.27 12.66
C PRO A 84 1.72 12.52 12.40
N GLU A 85 3.02 12.45 12.65
CA GLU A 85 3.99 13.52 12.44
C GLU A 85 4.40 13.70 10.97
N VAL A 86 4.13 12.71 10.13
CA VAL A 86 4.48 12.76 8.70
C VAL A 86 3.34 13.41 7.93
N ASP A 87 3.66 14.46 7.17
CA ASP A 87 2.72 15.12 6.27
C ASP A 87 1.98 14.10 5.39
N PRO A 88 0.63 14.11 5.36
CA PRO A 88 -0.16 13.18 4.54
C PRO A 88 0.15 13.27 3.04
N GLY A 89 0.70 14.40 2.57
CA GLY A 89 1.03 14.70 1.19
C GLY A 89 -0.17 14.58 0.25
N ARG A 90 0.12 14.58 -1.05
CA ARG A 90 -0.89 14.33 -2.11
C ARG A 90 -1.67 13.04 -1.83
N PRO A 91 -3.02 13.06 -1.87
CA PRO A 91 -3.83 11.86 -1.69
C PRO A 91 -3.51 10.76 -2.70
N GLY A 92 -3.46 9.52 -2.22
CA GLY A 92 -3.33 8.31 -3.02
C GLY A 92 -4.62 7.47 -3.04
N GLU A 93 -4.52 6.22 -3.44
CA GLU A 93 -5.65 5.28 -3.36
C GLU A 93 -5.93 4.91 -1.88
N PRO A 94 -7.14 5.14 -1.35
CA PRO A 94 -7.52 4.68 -0.01
C PRO A 94 -7.76 3.17 0.00
N TRP A 95 -7.77 2.57 1.18
CA TRP A 95 -8.29 1.22 1.36
C TRP A 95 -9.81 1.25 1.33
N ILE A 96 -10.48 0.32 0.65
CA ILE A 96 -11.95 0.32 0.64
C ILE A 96 -12.45 -0.80 1.53
N TYR A 97 -13.07 -0.44 2.65
CA TYR A 97 -13.76 -1.38 3.52
C TYR A 97 -15.10 -1.77 2.90
N ILE A 98 -15.29 -3.07 2.68
CA ILE A 98 -16.53 -3.64 2.16
C ILE A 98 -17.13 -4.58 3.20
N ASP A 99 -18.41 -4.41 3.47
CA ASP A 99 -19.24 -5.38 4.21
C ASP A 99 -20.50 -5.66 3.39
N GLU A 100 -20.54 -6.85 2.79
CA GLU A 100 -21.66 -7.28 1.93
C GLU A 100 -22.97 -7.41 2.72
N ARG A 101 -22.91 -7.74 4.02
CA ARG A 101 -24.12 -7.91 4.84
C ARG A 101 -24.84 -6.58 5.02
N THR A 102 -24.10 -5.50 5.18
CA THR A 102 -24.63 -4.16 5.46
C THR A 102 -24.60 -3.24 4.24
N PHE A 103 -24.17 -3.75 3.08
CA PHE A 103 -23.89 -2.98 1.86
C PHE A 103 -22.94 -1.80 2.09
N THR A 104 -22.01 -1.94 3.04
CA THR A 104 -21.05 -0.87 3.34
C THR A 104 -19.93 -0.88 2.30
N GLN A 105 -19.62 0.27 1.73
CA GLN A 105 -18.36 0.59 1.04
C GLN A 105 -17.80 1.91 1.58
N LEU A 106 -16.68 1.85 2.28
CA LEU A 106 -16.13 3.00 3.00
C LEU A 106 -14.64 3.20 2.69
N PRO A 107 -14.23 4.36 2.15
CA PRO A 107 -12.83 4.69 1.98
C PRO A 107 -12.13 4.92 3.33
N LEU A 108 -11.06 4.17 3.57
CA LEU A 108 -10.22 4.22 4.74
C LEU A 108 -8.81 4.69 4.41
N SER A 109 -8.23 5.50 5.30
CA SER A 109 -6.83 5.90 5.24
C SER A 109 -6.25 6.09 6.63
N GLN A 110 -4.99 5.69 6.82
CA GLN A 110 -4.23 6.05 8.02
C GLN A 110 -3.75 7.51 7.95
N ARG A 111 -3.77 8.11 6.76
CA ARG A 111 -3.51 9.53 6.55
C ARG A 111 -4.82 10.31 6.61
N ALA A 112 -4.77 11.53 7.12
CA ALA A 112 -5.95 12.40 7.22
C ALA A 112 -6.31 13.03 5.85
N TRP A 113 -6.60 12.19 4.85
CA TRP A 113 -7.01 12.67 3.53
C TRP A 113 -8.50 13.03 3.51
N PRO A 114 -8.89 14.10 2.80
CA PRO A 114 -10.30 14.45 2.61
C PRO A 114 -11.11 13.28 2.04
N GLY A 115 -12.34 13.09 2.56
CA GLY A 115 -13.24 12.03 2.10
C GLY A 115 -12.86 10.60 2.54
N THR A 116 -11.92 10.45 3.46
CA THR A 116 -11.54 9.15 4.04
C THR A 116 -11.75 9.11 5.55
N TYR A 117 -11.93 7.91 6.09
CA TYR A 117 -12.02 7.67 7.52
C TYR A 117 -10.79 6.91 8.01
N ARG A 118 -10.37 7.18 9.25
CA ARG A 118 -9.35 6.37 9.91
C ARG A 118 -9.93 4.99 10.25
N PRO A 119 -9.16 3.88 10.11
CA PRO A 119 -9.63 2.55 10.48
C PRO A 119 -10.19 2.46 11.90
N GLU A 120 -9.60 3.19 12.85
CA GLU A 120 -9.98 3.18 14.25
C GLU A 120 -11.36 3.83 14.48
N GLN A 121 -11.79 4.75 13.60
CA GLN A 121 -13.12 5.39 13.69
C GLN A 121 -14.26 4.40 13.46
N ILE A 122 -14.01 3.31 12.72
CA ILE A 122 -14.97 2.21 12.55
C ILE A 122 -14.64 1.01 13.43
N GLY A 123 -13.70 1.16 14.37
CA GLY A 123 -13.33 0.14 15.33
C GLY A 123 -12.42 -0.95 14.79
N LEU A 124 -11.70 -0.72 13.68
CA LEU A 124 -10.68 -1.67 13.21
C LEU A 124 -9.38 -1.47 13.99
N SER A 125 -8.92 -2.53 14.64
CA SER A 125 -7.54 -2.60 15.17
C SER A 125 -6.52 -2.77 14.04
N ALA A 126 -5.23 -2.55 14.33
CA ALA A 126 -4.14 -2.82 13.38
C ALA A 126 -4.17 -4.28 12.87
N LEU A 127 -4.41 -5.25 13.76
CA LEU A 127 -4.54 -6.66 13.40
C LEU A 127 -5.70 -6.90 12.42
N GLN A 128 -6.87 -6.31 12.70
CA GLN A 128 -8.06 -6.46 11.87
C GLN A 128 -7.90 -5.78 10.51
N PHE A 129 -7.21 -4.64 10.48
CA PHE A 129 -6.84 -3.94 9.26
C PHE A 129 -5.91 -4.81 8.40
N LEU A 130 -4.82 -5.35 8.98
CA LEU A 130 -3.86 -6.18 8.23
C LEU A 130 -4.49 -7.47 7.72
N THR A 131 -5.36 -8.09 8.52
CA THR A 131 -6.12 -9.29 8.10
C THR A 131 -7.05 -9.00 6.92
N ARG A 132 -7.42 -7.74 6.67
CA ARG A 132 -8.27 -7.33 5.54
C ARG A 132 -7.48 -6.79 4.36
N PHE A 133 -6.45 -5.98 4.60
CA PHE A 133 -5.80 -5.18 3.58
C PHE A 133 -4.33 -5.53 3.37
N GLY A 134 -3.71 -6.21 4.34
CA GLY A 134 -2.27 -6.51 4.34
C GLY A 134 -1.80 -7.37 3.16
N ARG A 135 -2.71 -8.10 2.49
CA ARG A 135 -2.41 -8.82 1.24
C ARG A 135 -1.81 -7.95 0.14
N HIS A 136 -2.11 -6.66 0.11
CA HIS A 136 -1.58 -5.70 -0.87
C HIS A 136 -0.78 -4.59 -0.20
N ALA A 137 -0.22 -4.87 0.98
CA ALA A 137 0.72 -4.02 1.68
C ALA A 137 2.11 -4.68 1.65
N PRO A 138 3.20 -3.91 1.47
CA PRO A 138 4.56 -4.45 1.51
C PRO A 138 5.07 -4.70 2.95
N GLY A 139 4.17 -4.84 3.92
CA GLY A 139 4.49 -4.85 5.36
C GLY A 139 4.95 -3.50 5.88
N GLY A 140 5.51 -3.48 7.09
CA GLY A 140 5.88 -2.25 7.79
C GLY A 140 4.70 -1.46 8.35
N GLY A 141 4.96 -0.22 8.76
CA GLY A 141 3.95 0.66 9.37
C GLY A 141 3.24 -0.01 10.55
N ILE A 142 1.89 0.00 10.55
CA ILE A 142 1.08 -0.64 11.59
C ILE A 142 1.35 -2.15 11.80
N GLY A 143 2.06 -2.81 10.87
CA GLY A 143 2.54 -4.18 11.04
C GLY A 143 3.58 -4.32 12.16
N GLU A 144 4.27 -3.24 12.49
CA GLU A 144 5.40 -3.22 13.43
C GLU A 144 5.23 -2.21 14.56
N GLU A 145 4.37 -1.20 14.41
CA GLU A 145 4.15 -0.19 15.44
C GLU A 145 3.40 -0.75 16.66
N GLU A 146 4.08 -0.84 17.79
CA GLU A 146 3.49 -1.32 19.05
C GLU A 146 2.38 -0.38 19.55
N SER A 147 2.50 0.92 19.31
CA SER A 147 1.49 1.93 19.68
C SER A 147 0.15 1.73 18.96
N ALA A 148 0.15 1.04 17.83
CA ALA A 148 -1.06 0.69 17.07
C ALA A 148 -1.75 -0.58 17.60
N ARG A 149 -1.16 -1.27 18.59
CA ARG A 149 -1.64 -2.56 19.10
C ARG A 149 -2.42 -2.34 20.39
N PRO A 150 -3.73 -2.63 20.41
CA PRO A 150 -4.50 -2.52 21.63
C PRO A 150 -4.06 -3.63 22.63
N PRO A 151 -4.02 -3.35 23.95
CA PRO A 151 -3.51 -4.31 24.94
C PRO A 151 -4.21 -5.68 24.93
N GLU A 152 -5.51 -5.72 24.61
CA GLU A 152 -6.28 -6.96 24.49
C GLU A 152 -5.79 -7.90 23.38
N GLU A 153 -5.08 -7.39 22.38
CA GLU A 153 -4.52 -8.18 21.27
C GLU A 153 -3.06 -8.57 21.49
N PHE A 154 -2.45 -8.22 22.63
CA PHE A 154 -1.03 -8.47 22.89
C PHE A 154 -0.61 -9.93 22.64
N LEU A 155 -1.34 -10.88 23.23
CA LEU A 155 -1.09 -12.31 23.07
C LEU A 155 -1.25 -12.77 21.61
N ARG A 156 -2.27 -12.25 20.92
CA ARG A 156 -2.52 -12.53 19.49
C ARG A 156 -1.37 -12.03 18.60
N TRP A 157 -0.79 -10.88 18.93
CA TRP A 157 0.41 -10.37 18.25
C TRP A 157 1.65 -11.23 18.52
N MET A 158 1.81 -11.81 19.72
CA MET A 158 2.92 -12.75 19.97
C MET A 158 2.81 -14.00 19.10
N VAL A 159 1.60 -14.53 18.92
CA VAL A 159 1.34 -15.69 18.04
C VAL A 159 1.65 -15.35 16.57
N SER A 160 1.18 -14.20 16.11
CA SER A 160 1.26 -13.77 14.70
C SER A 160 2.66 -13.26 14.31
N GLY A 161 3.36 -12.64 15.27
CA GLY A 161 4.55 -11.82 15.07
C GLY A 161 4.26 -10.48 14.38
N SER A 162 5.31 -9.67 14.19
CA SER A 162 5.23 -8.41 13.46
C SER A 162 5.19 -8.64 11.95
N LEU A 163 4.49 -7.78 11.20
CA LEU A 163 4.54 -7.77 9.74
C LEU A 163 5.59 -6.76 9.29
N GLU A 164 6.85 -7.22 9.22
CA GLU A 164 8.00 -6.41 8.81
C GLU A 164 7.89 -5.88 7.38
N VAL A 165 8.64 -4.81 7.06
CA VAL A 165 8.88 -4.36 5.70
C VAL A 165 9.45 -5.55 4.90
N ASN A 166 8.67 -6.02 3.93
CA ASN A 166 9.09 -7.10 3.06
C ASN A 166 9.90 -6.52 1.90
N CYS A 167 11.22 -6.43 2.08
CA CYS A 167 12.16 -5.99 1.04
C CYS A 167 12.00 -6.81 -0.26
N LEU A 168 11.65 -8.10 -0.15
CA LEU A 168 11.51 -9.00 -1.29
C LEU A 168 10.31 -8.67 -2.17
N SER A 169 9.24 -8.08 -1.61
CA SER A 169 8.06 -7.66 -2.38
C SER A 169 8.40 -6.73 -3.54
N CYS A 170 9.47 -5.94 -3.40
CA CYS A 170 9.94 -5.02 -4.43
C CYS A 170 11.23 -5.50 -5.08
N HIS A 171 12.19 -5.99 -4.30
CA HIS A 171 13.55 -6.19 -4.80
C HIS A 171 13.86 -7.60 -5.27
N ASP A 172 13.06 -8.61 -4.92
CA ASP A 172 13.34 -9.98 -5.32
C ASP A 172 13.07 -10.15 -6.83
N ALA A 173 14.09 -10.57 -7.56
CA ALA A 173 14.08 -10.88 -8.98
C ALA A 173 14.00 -12.40 -9.22
N ASP A 174 14.02 -13.23 -8.17
CA ASP A 174 13.82 -14.67 -8.30
C ASP A 174 12.44 -14.91 -8.94
N PRO A 175 12.38 -15.64 -10.08
CA PRO A 175 11.12 -16.00 -10.71
C PRO A 175 10.21 -16.85 -9.81
N ALA A 176 10.76 -17.49 -8.78
CA ALA A 176 10.02 -18.25 -7.79
C ALA A 176 9.43 -17.38 -6.67
N PHE A 177 9.68 -16.06 -6.63
CA PHE A 177 9.02 -15.18 -5.65
C PHE A 177 7.50 -15.14 -5.89
N ASP A 178 6.74 -15.46 -4.85
CA ASP A 178 5.28 -15.58 -4.88
C ASP A 178 4.60 -14.56 -3.95
N ALA A 179 4.16 -13.45 -4.56
CA ALA A 179 3.41 -12.41 -3.85
C ALA A 179 2.02 -12.88 -3.36
N ALA A 180 1.42 -13.88 -4.03
CA ALA A 180 0.13 -14.45 -3.64
C ALA A 180 0.27 -15.38 -2.43
N GLU A 181 1.41 -16.05 -2.28
CA GLU A 181 1.72 -16.81 -1.06
C GLU A 181 2.05 -15.89 0.12
N TYR A 182 2.81 -14.80 -0.09
CA TYR A 182 2.94 -13.73 0.91
C TYR A 182 1.55 -13.27 1.39
N SER A 183 0.67 -12.97 0.45
CA SER A 183 -0.69 -12.49 0.73
C SER A 183 -1.51 -13.51 1.53
N SER A 184 -1.44 -14.78 1.13
CA SER A 184 -2.13 -15.88 1.81
C SER A 184 -1.62 -16.07 3.23
N SER A 185 -0.31 -15.93 3.45
CA SER A 185 0.30 -15.95 4.78
C SER A 185 -0.17 -14.78 5.65
N VAL A 186 -0.28 -13.56 5.12
CA VAL A 186 -0.85 -12.42 5.85
C VAL A 186 -2.31 -12.68 6.25
N LEU A 187 -3.14 -13.25 5.38
CA LEU A 187 -4.55 -13.59 5.71
C LEU A 187 -4.68 -14.70 6.76
N ARG A 188 -3.66 -15.58 6.87
CA ARG A 188 -3.51 -16.58 7.93
C ARG A 188 -2.97 -15.99 9.25
N GLN A 189 -2.72 -14.68 9.30
CA GLN A 189 -2.04 -13.97 10.39
C GLN A 189 -0.60 -14.47 10.62
N ASN A 190 0.01 -15.11 9.63
CA ASN A 190 1.40 -15.59 9.72
C ASN A 190 2.37 -14.43 9.46
N PHE A 191 2.22 -13.30 10.16
CA PHE A 191 2.93 -12.06 9.86
C PHE A 191 4.45 -12.21 9.91
N ARG A 192 4.97 -12.88 10.96
CA ARG A 192 6.41 -13.19 11.08
C ARG A 192 6.97 -14.00 9.91
N TRP A 193 6.13 -14.84 9.32
CA TRP A 193 6.52 -15.76 8.25
C TRP A 193 6.23 -15.22 6.86
N ALA A 194 5.52 -14.10 6.74
CA ALA A 194 4.96 -13.67 5.46
C ALA A 194 6.06 -13.43 4.41
N ALA A 195 7.15 -12.76 4.77
CA ALA A 195 8.28 -12.52 3.87
C ALA A 195 8.94 -13.84 3.41
N ALA A 196 9.13 -14.79 4.34
CA ALA A 196 9.65 -16.11 4.02
C ALA A 196 8.69 -16.89 3.11
N ALA A 197 7.38 -16.82 3.37
CA ALA A 197 6.37 -17.52 2.58
C ALA A 197 6.39 -17.15 1.09
N GLY A 198 6.61 -15.86 0.79
CA GLY A 198 6.74 -15.40 -0.59
C GLY A 198 8.10 -15.70 -1.23
N SER A 199 9.11 -16.12 -0.47
CA SER A 199 10.45 -16.37 -1.00
C SER A 199 10.54 -17.71 -1.72
N GLY A 200 11.31 -17.78 -2.80
CA GLY A 200 11.47 -19.00 -3.61
C GLY A 200 12.25 -20.15 -2.97
N PHE A 201 12.62 -20.06 -1.69
CA PHE A 201 13.46 -21.03 -0.98
C PHE A 201 12.89 -21.45 0.39
N ALA A 202 11.73 -20.94 0.78
CA ALA A 202 11.07 -21.31 2.02
C ALA A 202 9.61 -21.71 1.76
N ARG A 203 9.08 -22.59 2.60
CA ARG A 203 7.69 -23.02 2.57
C ARG A 203 7.07 -22.80 3.94
N VAL A 204 5.94 -22.09 3.97
CA VAL A 204 5.23 -21.73 5.19
C VAL A 204 3.87 -22.40 5.25
N GLU A 205 3.66 -23.20 6.29
CA GLU A 205 2.43 -23.95 6.52
C GLU A 205 1.72 -23.49 7.79
N GLY A 206 0.53 -24.03 8.04
CA GLY A 206 -0.26 -23.72 9.23
C GLY A 206 -0.81 -22.31 9.26
N SER A 207 -1.41 -21.94 10.40
CA SER A 207 -2.14 -20.67 10.55
C SER A 207 -2.07 -20.17 11.98
N ALA A 208 -1.42 -19.03 12.18
CA ALA A 208 -1.42 -18.29 13.43
C ALA A 208 -2.86 -17.95 13.85
N ARG A 209 -3.70 -17.53 12.89
CA ARG A 209 -5.12 -17.24 13.11
C ARG A 209 -5.89 -18.43 13.69
N ALA A 210 -5.50 -19.66 13.36
CA ALA A 210 -6.15 -20.86 13.88
C ALA A 210 -5.76 -21.16 15.33
N MET A 211 -4.61 -20.68 15.80
CA MET A 211 -4.08 -20.96 17.13
C MET A 211 -4.75 -20.11 18.23
N PRO A 212 -4.86 -20.62 19.47
CA PRO A 212 -5.25 -19.81 20.63
C PRO A 212 -4.28 -18.66 20.87
N ASP A 213 -4.73 -17.56 21.47
CA ASP A 213 -3.87 -16.40 21.77
C ASP A 213 -2.71 -16.76 22.70
N VAL A 214 -2.89 -17.75 23.58
CA VAL A 214 -1.85 -18.25 24.51
C VAL A 214 -0.86 -19.24 23.87
N TYR A 215 -0.96 -19.48 22.56
CA TYR A 215 -0.02 -20.36 21.88
C TYR A 215 1.38 -19.75 21.90
N ASP A 216 2.35 -20.54 22.37
CA ASP A 216 3.76 -20.17 22.37
C ASP A 216 4.52 -21.12 21.43
N ILE A 217 5.10 -20.55 20.38
CA ILE A 217 5.92 -21.28 19.42
C ILE A 217 7.22 -21.82 20.05
N TYR A 218 7.77 -21.11 21.04
CA TYR A 218 9.03 -21.46 21.69
C TYR A 218 8.86 -22.56 22.75
N ALA A 219 7.62 -22.80 23.21
CA ALA A 219 7.32 -23.89 24.12
C ALA A 219 7.49 -25.28 23.47
N GLY A 220 7.62 -25.37 22.14
CA GLY A 220 7.95 -26.61 21.42
C GLY A 220 6.83 -27.66 21.36
N PHE A 221 5.66 -27.38 21.95
CA PHE A 221 4.49 -28.25 21.87
C PHE A 221 3.44 -27.64 20.94
N ALA A 222 3.15 -28.33 19.84
CA ALA A 222 1.96 -28.01 19.05
C ALA A 222 0.72 -28.28 19.92
N PRO A 223 -0.22 -27.33 20.06
CA PRO A 223 -1.43 -27.59 20.81
C PRO A 223 -2.21 -28.71 20.11
N ASP A 224 -2.66 -29.72 20.85
CA ASP A 224 -3.45 -30.83 20.33
C ASP A 224 -4.86 -30.36 20.01
N LEU A 225 -4.98 -29.66 18.89
CA LEU A 225 -6.22 -29.07 18.39
C LEU A 225 -6.62 -29.76 17.09
N PRO A 226 -7.71 -30.55 17.08
CA PRO A 226 -8.14 -31.27 15.90
C PRO A 226 -8.26 -30.38 14.67
N GLY A 227 -7.56 -30.76 13.60
CA GLY A 227 -7.62 -30.07 12.30
C GLY A 227 -6.91 -28.71 12.23
N LYS A 228 -6.17 -28.30 13.27
CA LYS A 228 -5.44 -27.03 13.29
C LYS A 228 -3.93 -27.27 13.31
N VAL A 229 -3.24 -26.68 12.35
CA VAL A 229 -1.77 -26.77 12.23
C VAL A 229 -1.16 -25.42 12.64
N PRO A 230 -0.26 -25.39 13.63
CA PRO A 230 0.44 -24.16 14.00
C PRO A 230 1.29 -23.64 12.84
N PRO A 231 1.50 -22.33 12.75
CA PRO A 231 2.35 -21.76 11.70
C PRO A 231 3.78 -22.27 11.84
N GLY A 232 4.40 -22.64 10.72
CA GLY A 232 5.76 -23.17 10.69
C GLY A 232 6.42 -22.91 9.34
N VAL A 233 7.75 -22.98 9.31
CA VAL A 233 8.55 -22.83 8.10
C VAL A 233 9.43 -24.04 7.88
N SER A 234 9.70 -24.33 6.61
CA SER A 234 10.79 -25.20 6.18
C SER A 234 11.59 -24.49 5.10
N TYR A 235 12.87 -24.78 5.03
CA TYR A 235 13.79 -24.22 4.05
C TYR A 235 14.28 -25.32 3.11
N ASP A 236 14.45 -25.00 1.83
CA ASP A 236 15.08 -25.92 0.87
C ASP A 236 16.59 -26.01 1.15
N PRO A 237 17.11 -27.16 1.62
CA PRO A 237 18.53 -27.29 1.92
C PRO A 237 19.43 -27.09 0.70
N ALA A 238 18.93 -27.34 -0.52
CA ALA A 238 19.69 -27.16 -1.76
C ALA A 238 19.98 -25.68 -2.06
N ARG A 239 19.26 -24.74 -1.42
CA ARG A 239 19.46 -23.30 -1.57
C ARG A 239 20.56 -22.74 -0.66
N PHE A 240 21.09 -23.55 0.26
CA PHE A 240 22.18 -23.17 1.17
C PHE A 240 23.51 -23.67 0.64
N ASN A 241 24.50 -22.78 0.64
CA ASN A 241 25.88 -23.18 0.36
C ASN A 241 26.53 -23.84 1.59
N PRO A 242 27.76 -24.39 1.47
CA PRO A 242 28.45 -25.02 2.61
C PRO A 242 28.76 -24.11 3.81
N ARG A 243 28.62 -22.78 3.66
CA ARG A 243 28.76 -21.79 4.74
C ARG A 243 27.43 -21.45 5.42
N GLY A 244 26.33 -22.07 4.99
CA GLY A 244 24.98 -21.79 5.49
C GLY A 244 24.42 -20.46 4.97
N GLU A 245 24.89 -19.98 3.82
CA GLU A 245 24.39 -18.76 3.19
C GLU A 245 23.41 -19.10 2.05
N VAL A 246 22.41 -18.25 1.88
CA VAL A 246 21.39 -18.32 0.82
C VAL A 246 21.58 -17.15 -0.13
N PHE A 247 21.45 -17.44 -1.42
CA PHE A 247 21.44 -16.40 -2.46
C PHE A 247 20.05 -15.79 -2.57
N PHE A 248 19.98 -14.46 -2.41
CA PHE A 248 18.83 -13.64 -2.73
C PHE A 248 19.09 -12.94 -4.07
N ASP A 249 18.19 -13.10 -5.04
CA ASP A 249 18.30 -12.38 -6.31
C ASP A 249 17.71 -10.97 -6.16
N ILE A 250 18.49 -10.05 -5.57
CA ILE A 250 18.03 -8.69 -5.28
C ILE A 250 18.41 -7.77 -6.43
N THR A 251 17.43 -7.04 -6.98
CA THR A 251 17.66 -5.97 -7.97
C THR A 251 17.36 -4.59 -7.40
N ARG A 252 18.22 -3.61 -7.75
CA ARG A 252 17.93 -2.20 -7.48
C ARG A 252 16.97 -1.58 -8.49
N LYS A 253 17.07 -2.01 -9.76
CA LYS A 253 16.10 -1.62 -10.79
C LYS A 253 14.94 -2.61 -10.70
N VAL A 254 13.96 -2.31 -9.86
CA VAL A 254 12.78 -3.16 -9.61
C VAL A 254 12.01 -3.43 -10.91
N ALA A 255 11.52 -4.65 -11.08
CA ALA A 255 10.66 -5.05 -12.20
C ALA A 255 9.24 -4.47 -12.03
N ALA A 256 8.57 -4.10 -13.12
CA ALA A 256 7.28 -3.41 -13.06
C ALA A 256 6.18 -4.27 -12.42
N GLU A 257 6.27 -5.59 -12.59
CA GLU A 257 5.37 -6.61 -12.06
C GLU A 257 5.28 -6.57 -10.53
N ARG A 258 6.38 -6.19 -9.86
CA ARG A 258 6.40 -6.01 -8.40
C ARG A 258 5.49 -4.87 -7.95
N CYS A 259 5.50 -3.77 -8.71
CA CYS A 259 4.59 -2.65 -8.48
C CYS A 259 3.14 -3.03 -8.85
N TYR A 260 2.97 -3.71 -9.98
CA TYR A 260 1.65 -4.09 -10.48
C TYR A 260 0.88 -5.04 -9.57
N TYR A 261 1.55 -5.83 -8.74
CA TYR A 261 0.86 -6.63 -7.75
C TYR A 261 -0.10 -5.79 -6.89
N CYS A 262 0.34 -4.61 -6.43
CA CYS A 262 -0.47 -3.70 -5.62
C CYS A 262 -1.10 -2.53 -6.40
N HIS A 263 -0.53 -2.13 -7.54
CA HIS A 263 -0.93 -0.94 -8.29
C HIS A 263 -1.62 -1.21 -9.63
N SER A 264 -1.91 -2.48 -9.99
CA SER A 264 -2.62 -2.76 -11.22
C SER A 264 -4.03 -2.17 -11.22
N THR A 265 -4.42 -1.67 -12.37
CA THR A 265 -5.81 -1.33 -12.67
C THR A 265 -6.26 -1.98 -13.95
N SER A 266 -7.48 -2.49 -13.96
CA SER A 266 -8.08 -3.17 -15.12
C SER A 266 -9.48 -2.63 -15.40
N ALA A 267 -9.90 -2.68 -16.66
CA ALA A 267 -11.31 -2.57 -17.01
C ALA A 267 -12.10 -3.72 -16.35
N ALA A 268 -13.35 -3.46 -15.97
CA ALA A 268 -14.22 -4.51 -15.47
C ALA A 268 -14.51 -5.58 -16.55
N ALA A 269 -14.62 -5.15 -17.81
CA ALA A 269 -14.71 -5.94 -19.04
C ALA A 269 -14.49 -5.03 -20.28
N PRO A 270 -14.10 -5.55 -21.46
CA PRO A 270 -13.61 -6.91 -21.74
C PRO A 270 -12.12 -7.09 -21.33
N GLY A 271 -11.58 -8.30 -21.53
CA GLY A 271 -10.32 -8.78 -20.93
C GLY A 271 -9.03 -8.08 -21.41
N PRO A 272 -7.89 -8.39 -20.77
CA PRO A 272 -6.64 -7.62 -20.88
C PRO A 272 -5.97 -7.61 -22.27
N TRP A 273 -6.31 -8.53 -23.16
CA TRP A 273 -5.72 -8.63 -24.51
C TRP A 273 -6.18 -7.52 -25.47
N THR A 274 -7.18 -6.73 -25.08
CA THR A 274 -7.75 -5.67 -25.92
C THR A 274 -7.11 -4.29 -25.70
N GLY A 275 -6.16 -4.18 -24.77
CA GLY A 275 -5.48 -2.92 -24.46
C GLY A 275 -3.98 -3.02 -24.73
N ASP A 276 -3.40 -1.91 -25.18
CA ASP A 276 -1.95 -1.77 -25.29
C ASP A 276 -1.32 -1.52 -23.91
N GLU A 277 -0.03 -1.87 -23.79
CA GLU A 277 0.78 -1.54 -22.61
C GLU A 277 1.08 -0.03 -22.55
N ASP A 278 1.45 0.45 -21.36
CA ASP A 278 1.94 1.82 -21.17
C ASP A 278 3.16 2.12 -22.07
N VAL A 279 3.11 3.25 -22.77
CA VAL A 279 4.13 3.66 -23.76
C VAL A 279 5.53 3.83 -23.15
N HIS A 280 5.64 4.17 -21.86
CA HIS A 280 6.93 4.31 -21.19
C HIS A 280 7.54 2.94 -20.92
N LEU A 281 6.73 1.95 -20.54
CA LEU A 281 7.19 0.56 -20.37
C LEU A 281 7.61 -0.05 -21.71
N GLN A 282 6.83 0.19 -22.78
CA GLN A 282 7.19 -0.23 -24.14
C GLN A 282 8.52 0.40 -24.61
N ALA A 283 8.82 1.64 -24.18
CA ALA A 283 10.10 2.30 -24.41
C ALA A 283 11.26 1.77 -23.53
N GLY A 284 11.01 0.78 -22.68
CA GLY A 284 12.01 0.14 -21.82
C GLY A 284 12.21 0.82 -20.46
N MET A 285 11.39 1.80 -20.11
CA MET A 285 11.37 2.36 -18.76
C MET A 285 10.72 1.38 -17.78
N ARG A 286 11.02 1.55 -16.49
CA ARG A 286 10.33 0.91 -15.39
C ARG A 286 9.72 1.97 -14.48
N CYS A 287 8.80 1.57 -13.61
CA CYS A 287 8.16 2.45 -12.63
C CYS A 287 9.20 3.30 -11.89
N VAL A 288 10.30 2.66 -11.46
CA VAL A 288 11.38 3.28 -10.68
C VAL A 288 12.29 4.23 -11.47
N ASP A 289 12.15 4.31 -12.80
CA ASP A 289 12.90 5.30 -13.58
C ASP A 289 12.31 6.71 -13.42
N CYS A 290 11.01 6.81 -13.08
CA CYS A 290 10.30 8.03 -12.69
C CYS A 290 10.12 8.11 -11.16
N HIS A 291 9.56 7.06 -10.55
CA HIS A 291 9.38 6.94 -9.10
C HIS A 291 10.70 6.51 -8.44
N ARG A 292 11.61 7.47 -8.24
CA ARG A 292 12.93 7.20 -7.63
C ARG A 292 12.90 7.43 -6.13
N ASN A 293 13.78 6.77 -5.42
CA ASN A 293 14.03 6.99 -4.00
C ASN A 293 15.50 6.78 -3.64
N GLY A 294 15.91 7.38 -2.52
CA GLY A 294 17.16 7.06 -1.84
C GLY A 294 17.00 5.85 -0.92
N LEU A 295 17.94 5.70 0.02
CA LEU A 295 17.85 4.69 1.08
C LEU A 295 16.64 4.90 2.00
N ASP A 296 16.19 6.15 2.15
CA ASP A 296 14.97 6.55 2.87
C ASP A 296 13.65 5.97 2.32
N HIS A 297 13.66 5.40 1.11
CA HIS A 297 12.46 4.95 0.42
C HIS A 297 11.35 6.02 0.28
N ASN A 298 11.74 7.30 0.33
CA ASN A 298 10.88 8.45 0.07
C ASN A 298 10.67 8.59 -1.44
N MET A 299 9.85 7.69 -1.97
CA MET A 299 9.51 7.56 -3.38
C MET A 299 8.92 8.84 -3.96
N VAL A 300 9.55 9.36 -5.02
CA VAL A 300 9.01 10.43 -5.87
C VAL A 300 7.64 10.01 -6.38
N ARG A 301 6.64 10.90 -6.32
CA ARG A 301 5.28 10.66 -6.82
C ARG A 301 4.96 11.42 -8.11
N GLY A 302 5.87 12.29 -8.56
CA GLY A 302 5.93 12.78 -9.94
C GLY A 302 4.98 13.94 -10.24
N PHE A 303 4.73 14.81 -9.25
CA PHE A 303 3.97 16.05 -9.42
C PHE A 303 4.87 17.29 -9.31
N GLU A 304 4.40 18.42 -9.85
CA GLU A 304 5.18 19.65 -9.90
C GLU A 304 5.47 20.19 -8.49
N GLY A 305 6.70 20.66 -8.27
CA GLY A 305 7.13 21.20 -6.98
C GLY A 305 7.50 20.15 -5.91
N GLU A 306 7.44 18.86 -6.21
CA GLU A 306 7.82 17.81 -5.27
C GLU A 306 9.33 17.86 -4.93
N THR A 307 9.65 17.83 -3.64
CA THR A 307 11.03 17.92 -3.11
C THR A 307 11.33 16.76 -2.12
N PRO A 308 11.34 15.50 -2.58
CA PRO A 308 11.58 14.35 -1.71
C PRO A 308 12.95 14.47 -1.02
N ALA A 309 12.95 14.34 0.31
CA ALA A 309 14.13 14.52 1.16
C ALA A 309 14.91 15.84 0.88
N GLY A 310 14.20 16.91 0.49
CA GLY A 310 14.80 18.20 0.18
C GLY A 310 15.50 18.29 -1.18
N THR A 311 15.45 17.24 -2.00
CA THR A 311 16.01 17.24 -3.36
C THR A 311 14.91 17.52 -4.38
N PRO A 312 15.01 18.58 -5.21
CA PRO A 312 14.01 18.84 -6.25
C PRO A 312 13.86 17.69 -7.24
N ALA A 313 12.61 17.23 -7.44
CA ALA A 313 12.28 16.13 -8.35
C ALA A 313 11.64 16.60 -9.66
N ALA A 314 11.78 17.89 -10.02
CA ALA A 314 11.20 18.48 -11.24
C ALA A 314 11.55 17.69 -12.52
N ALA A 315 12.73 17.08 -12.57
CA ALA A 315 13.18 16.22 -13.68
C ALA A 315 12.39 14.89 -13.84
N LEU A 316 11.54 14.56 -12.87
CA LEU A 316 10.78 13.31 -12.78
C LEU A 316 9.27 13.57 -12.89
N THR A 317 8.88 14.70 -13.48
CA THR A 317 7.50 15.00 -13.88
C THR A 317 7.32 14.84 -15.38
N CYS A 318 6.06 14.88 -15.84
CA CYS A 318 5.75 14.89 -17.27
C CYS A 318 6.46 16.07 -17.97
N ARG A 319 6.36 17.28 -17.40
CA ARG A 319 7.00 18.47 -17.95
C ARG A 319 8.51 18.35 -17.96
N GLY A 320 9.11 17.83 -16.88
CA GLY A 320 10.56 17.68 -16.77
C GLY A 320 11.19 16.83 -17.88
N CYS A 321 10.48 15.84 -18.41
CA CYS A 321 10.97 15.00 -19.52
C CYS A 321 10.56 15.52 -20.90
N HIS A 322 9.36 16.10 -21.03
CA HIS A 322 8.76 16.40 -22.33
C HIS A 322 8.83 17.86 -22.76
N ILE A 323 8.87 18.80 -21.82
CA ILE A 323 8.74 20.25 -22.11
C ILE A 323 10.08 20.94 -21.93
N PRO A 324 10.63 21.57 -22.99
CA PRO A 324 11.83 22.39 -22.87
C PRO A 324 11.62 23.54 -21.90
N ASP A 325 12.51 23.65 -20.93
CA ASP A 325 12.58 24.78 -20.03
C ASP A 325 13.68 25.74 -20.54
N PRO A 326 13.33 26.94 -21.05
CA PRO A 326 14.31 27.89 -21.58
C PRO A 326 15.22 28.47 -20.49
N ASP A 327 14.80 28.42 -19.23
CA ASP A 327 15.54 28.97 -18.09
C ASP A 327 16.40 27.92 -17.38
N ALA A 328 16.28 26.65 -17.76
CA ALA A 328 17.08 25.58 -17.18
C ALA A 328 18.55 25.66 -17.60
N GLU A 329 19.47 25.60 -16.62
CA GLU A 329 20.92 25.55 -16.88
C GLU A 329 21.35 24.37 -17.75
N ARG A 330 20.55 23.30 -17.78
CA ARG A 330 20.78 22.10 -18.60
C ARG A 330 19.47 21.69 -19.27
N PRO A 331 19.50 21.37 -20.58
CA PRO A 331 18.32 20.82 -21.26
C PRO A 331 17.85 19.54 -20.58
N MET A 332 16.63 19.57 -20.02
CA MET A 332 16.01 18.42 -19.36
C MET A 332 15.04 17.68 -20.29
N ALA A 333 14.40 18.40 -21.22
CA ALA A 333 13.53 17.80 -22.23
C ALA A 333 14.31 16.82 -23.13
N GLY A 334 13.65 15.74 -23.54
CA GLY A 334 14.32 14.64 -24.24
C GLY A 334 14.93 13.58 -23.32
N ARG A 335 14.80 13.75 -22.00
CA ARG A 335 15.28 12.78 -21.00
C ARG A 335 14.74 11.38 -21.29
N MET A 336 15.64 10.39 -21.30
CA MET A 336 15.31 8.99 -21.61
C MET A 336 14.64 8.79 -22.98
N GLY A 337 14.86 9.71 -23.92
CA GLY A 337 14.26 9.64 -25.25
C GLY A 337 12.82 10.17 -25.31
N ALA A 338 12.36 10.90 -24.29
CA ALA A 338 11.04 11.49 -24.27
C ALA A 338 10.82 12.45 -25.47
N PRO A 339 9.75 12.28 -26.27
CA PRO A 339 9.46 13.22 -27.35
C PRO A 339 9.07 14.59 -26.81
N VAL A 340 9.45 15.66 -27.51
CA VAL A 340 8.92 17.00 -27.27
C VAL A 340 7.60 17.15 -28.02
N PRO A 341 6.47 17.37 -27.33
CA PRO A 341 5.17 17.38 -27.98
C PRO A 341 4.90 18.72 -28.65
N GLU A 342 4.49 18.69 -29.92
CA GLU A 342 4.09 19.90 -30.67
C GLU A 342 2.69 20.39 -30.27
N HIS A 343 1.77 19.46 -29.95
CA HIS A 343 0.36 19.72 -29.64
C HIS A 343 -0.38 20.65 -30.63
N SER A 344 -0.06 20.51 -31.93
CA SER A 344 -0.63 21.36 -32.99
C SER A 344 -2.16 21.25 -33.04
N GLY A 345 -2.85 22.40 -33.01
CA GLY A 345 -4.32 22.49 -33.07
C GLY A 345 -5.04 22.38 -31.72
N ILE A 346 -4.33 22.19 -30.60
CA ILE A 346 -4.93 22.19 -29.26
C ILE A 346 -5.00 23.62 -28.71
N PRO A 347 -6.18 24.11 -28.27
CA PRO A 347 -6.30 25.44 -27.69
C PRO A 347 -5.48 25.59 -26.39
N ALA A 348 -4.79 26.73 -26.25
CA ALA A 348 -3.86 26.99 -25.14
C ALA A 348 -4.47 26.79 -23.74
N VAL A 349 -5.77 27.07 -23.58
CA VAL A 349 -6.52 26.87 -22.34
C VAL A 349 -6.43 25.44 -21.79
N HIS A 350 -6.23 24.43 -22.64
CA HIS A 350 -6.07 23.04 -22.19
C HIS A 350 -4.77 22.86 -21.39
N PHE A 351 -3.68 23.52 -21.77
CA PHE A 351 -2.41 23.44 -21.04
C PHE A 351 -2.42 24.22 -19.73
N GLU A 352 -3.32 25.20 -19.61
CA GLU A 352 -3.57 25.95 -18.38
C GLU A 352 -4.48 25.16 -17.43
N ARG A 353 -5.54 24.54 -17.95
CA ARG A 353 -6.64 23.98 -17.16
C ARG A 353 -6.63 22.48 -17.01
N MET A 354 -5.78 21.74 -17.72
CA MET A 354 -5.77 20.27 -17.68
C MET A 354 -4.35 19.76 -17.42
N SER A 355 -4.27 18.71 -16.61
CA SER A 355 -3.04 17.95 -16.42
C SER A 355 -2.67 17.20 -17.69
N CYS A 356 -1.38 16.89 -17.88
CA CYS A 356 -0.93 16.03 -18.98
C CYS A 356 -1.66 14.67 -19.00
N THR A 357 -1.93 14.12 -17.81
CA THR A 357 -2.63 12.85 -17.62
C THR A 357 -4.09 12.90 -18.07
N SER A 358 -4.69 14.08 -18.23
CA SER A 358 -6.08 14.17 -18.70
C SER A 358 -6.26 13.67 -20.13
N CYS A 359 -5.23 13.80 -20.97
CA CYS A 359 -5.25 13.29 -22.34
C CYS A 359 -4.34 12.08 -22.53
N HIS A 360 -3.30 11.91 -21.69
CA HIS A 360 -2.26 10.89 -21.86
C HIS A 360 -2.31 9.74 -20.86
N ALA A 361 -3.36 9.64 -20.02
CA ALA A 361 -3.48 8.53 -19.08
C ALA A 361 -4.90 7.98 -18.98
N GLY A 362 -4.99 6.65 -18.87
CA GLY A 362 -6.27 5.95 -18.77
C GLY A 362 -6.97 5.78 -20.13
N PRO A 363 -8.22 5.32 -20.13
CA PRO A 363 -9.01 5.19 -21.36
C PRO A 363 -9.32 6.58 -21.95
N TRP A 364 -9.69 6.60 -23.23
CA TRP A 364 -10.29 7.78 -23.82
C TRP A 364 -11.57 8.19 -23.06
N PRO A 365 -11.77 9.49 -22.82
CA PRO A 365 -12.99 9.96 -22.17
C PRO A 365 -14.21 9.71 -23.06
N GLU A 366 -15.24 9.14 -22.45
CA GLU A 366 -16.56 8.90 -23.07
C GLU A 366 -17.63 9.67 -22.28
N ALA A 367 -18.87 9.66 -22.78
CA ALA A 367 -19.99 10.31 -22.09
C ALA A 367 -20.28 9.71 -20.69
N GLN A 368 -19.88 8.46 -20.46
CA GLN A 368 -20.05 7.76 -19.19
C GLN A 368 -18.70 7.28 -18.66
N ALA A 369 -18.52 7.41 -17.35
CA ALA A 369 -17.37 6.80 -16.67
C ALA A 369 -17.49 5.27 -16.72
N GLN A 370 -16.35 4.61 -16.84
CA GLN A 370 -16.29 3.16 -17.02
C GLN A 370 -15.94 2.46 -15.71
N ARG A 371 -16.49 1.27 -15.49
CA ARG A 371 -16.16 0.46 -14.32
C ARG A 371 -14.70 0.00 -14.36
N ARG A 372 -14.01 0.08 -13.22
CA ARG A 372 -12.60 -0.28 -13.05
C ARG A 372 -12.41 -1.16 -11.82
N LYS A 373 -11.37 -1.99 -11.88
CA LYS A 373 -10.87 -2.76 -10.74
C LYS A 373 -9.43 -2.37 -10.45
N THR A 374 -9.10 -2.18 -9.18
CA THR A 374 -7.73 -2.01 -8.68
C THR A 374 -7.29 -3.25 -7.89
N SER A 375 -5.99 -3.54 -7.85
CA SER A 375 -5.46 -4.63 -7.04
C SER A 375 -5.82 -4.51 -5.56
N ARG A 376 -5.65 -3.32 -4.96
CA ARG A 376 -5.91 -3.11 -3.53
C ARG A 376 -7.39 -3.30 -3.19
N ALA A 377 -8.30 -2.71 -3.97
CA ALA A 377 -9.73 -2.80 -3.69
C ALA A 377 -10.33 -4.18 -4.00
N HIS A 378 -9.84 -4.89 -5.02
CA HIS A 378 -10.45 -6.14 -5.51
C HIS A 378 -9.59 -7.39 -5.33
N ALA A 379 -8.46 -7.27 -4.62
CA ALA A 379 -7.51 -8.36 -4.40
C ALA A 379 -6.90 -8.96 -5.69
N LEU A 380 -6.74 -8.18 -6.77
CA LEU A 380 -6.18 -8.70 -8.02
C LEU A 380 -4.77 -9.26 -7.78
N GLY A 381 -4.45 -10.39 -8.42
CA GLY A 381 -3.18 -11.11 -8.24
C GLY A 381 -3.19 -12.14 -7.10
N ALA A 382 -4.11 -12.04 -6.12
CA ALA A 382 -4.22 -13.03 -5.05
C ALA A 382 -4.94 -14.31 -5.51
N HIS A 383 -4.66 -15.44 -4.84
CA HIS A 383 -5.36 -16.69 -5.07
C HIS A 383 -6.85 -16.61 -4.71
N GLY A 384 -7.70 -17.26 -5.50
CA GLY A 384 -9.14 -17.35 -5.23
C GLY A 384 -9.92 -16.04 -5.36
N VAL A 385 -9.33 -14.99 -5.95
CA VAL A 385 -9.99 -13.69 -6.13
C VAL A 385 -11.26 -13.79 -6.97
N ASN A 386 -12.31 -13.06 -6.58
CA ASN A 386 -13.52 -12.91 -7.36
C ASN A 386 -13.24 -12.03 -8.60
N LYS A 387 -13.33 -12.64 -9.79
CA LYS A 387 -13.01 -11.99 -11.07
C LYS A 387 -14.21 -11.33 -11.73
N SER A 388 -15.41 -11.43 -11.14
CA SER A 388 -16.64 -10.87 -11.70
C SER A 388 -16.45 -9.42 -12.15
N PRO A 389 -17.05 -9.00 -13.28
CA PRO A 389 -17.09 -7.59 -13.66
C PRO A 389 -17.76 -6.72 -12.60
N ASP A 390 -18.69 -7.28 -11.82
CA ASP A 390 -19.57 -6.56 -10.90
C ASP A 390 -19.17 -6.69 -9.42
N VAL A 391 -18.02 -7.32 -9.14
CA VAL A 391 -17.51 -7.46 -7.76
C VAL A 391 -17.35 -6.07 -7.10
N PRO A 392 -17.90 -5.83 -5.90
CA PRO A 392 -17.68 -4.59 -5.16
C PRO A 392 -16.21 -4.37 -4.78
N PRO A 393 -15.79 -3.11 -4.54
CA PRO A 393 -16.56 -1.87 -4.74
C PRO A 393 -16.84 -1.51 -6.21
N ALA A 394 -17.86 -0.70 -6.43
CA ALA A 394 -18.07 -0.07 -7.74
C ALA A 394 -17.15 1.15 -7.89
N ILE A 395 -16.04 0.98 -8.60
CA ILE A 395 -15.11 2.08 -8.92
C ILE A 395 -15.33 2.50 -10.37
N LEU A 396 -15.52 3.81 -10.60
CA LEU A 396 -15.71 4.40 -11.93
C LEU A 396 -14.52 5.29 -12.31
N ALA A 397 -14.09 5.24 -13.56
CA ALA A 397 -13.06 6.13 -14.11
C ALA A 397 -13.13 6.20 -15.65
N PRO A 398 -12.61 7.27 -16.27
CA PRO A 398 -12.06 8.47 -15.64
C PRO A 398 -13.18 9.44 -15.28
N VAL A 399 -13.01 10.14 -14.16
CA VAL A 399 -13.80 11.35 -13.82
C VAL A 399 -12.82 12.49 -13.66
N PHE A 400 -13.00 13.59 -14.41
CA PHE A 400 -12.10 14.74 -14.35
C PHE A 400 -12.48 15.64 -13.18
N VAL A 401 -11.55 15.79 -12.24
CA VAL A 401 -11.74 16.58 -11.01
C VAL A 401 -10.73 17.71 -11.00
N LEU A 402 -11.17 18.89 -10.58
CA LEU A 402 -10.32 20.05 -10.37
C LEU A 402 -9.43 19.81 -9.15
N GLN A 403 -8.12 19.81 -9.37
CA GLN A 403 -7.10 19.64 -8.34
C GLN A 403 -6.80 20.96 -7.61
N GLU A 404 -6.05 20.87 -6.52
CA GLU A 404 -5.57 22.02 -5.74
C GLU A 404 -4.67 22.96 -6.57
N ASP A 405 -3.98 22.43 -7.58
CA ASP A 405 -3.15 23.20 -8.52
C ASP A 405 -3.98 23.93 -9.59
N GLY A 406 -5.30 23.80 -9.57
CA GLY A 406 -6.23 24.42 -10.51
C GLY A 406 -6.36 23.71 -11.86
N GLN A 407 -5.74 22.54 -12.03
CA GLN A 407 -5.87 21.72 -13.23
C GLN A 407 -6.89 20.58 -13.04
N LEU A 408 -7.60 20.24 -14.11
CA LEU A 408 -8.41 19.03 -14.22
C LEU A 408 -7.49 17.83 -14.40
N ALA A 409 -7.72 16.77 -13.64
CA ALA A 409 -6.99 15.50 -13.76
C ALA A 409 -7.95 14.30 -13.67
N PRO A 410 -7.63 13.17 -14.31
CA PRO A 410 -8.47 11.98 -14.25
C PRO A 410 -8.37 11.32 -12.87
N HIS A 411 -9.53 11.04 -12.29
CA HIS A 411 -9.67 10.34 -11.02
C HIS A 411 -10.52 9.09 -11.17
N ARG A 412 -10.38 8.23 -10.16
CA ARG A 412 -11.31 7.14 -9.89
C ARG A 412 -12.25 7.61 -8.80
N VAL A 413 -13.53 7.33 -8.96
CA VAL A 413 -14.54 7.66 -7.96
C VAL A 413 -15.20 6.39 -7.45
N ILE A 414 -15.54 6.42 -6.17
CA ILE A 414 -16.40 5.47 -5.50
C ILE A 414 -17.45 6.31 -4.77
N TRP A 415 -18.69 5.84 -4.73
CA TRP A 415 -19.72 6.46 -3.91
C TRP A 415 -19.70 5.81 -2.53
N PRO A 416 -19.28 6.48 -1.45
CA PRO A 416 -19.34 5.90 -0.12
C PRO A 416 -20.79 5.51 0.21
N ALA A 417 -20.99 4.32 0.73
CA ALA A 417 -22.29 3.89 1.25
C ALA A 417 -22.03 3.23 2.58
N PHE A 418 -22.55 3.79 3.67
CA PHE A 418 -22.29 3.26 5.00
C PHE A 418 -23.38 3.71 5.97
N TRP A 419 -23.49 2.99 7.07
CA TRP A 419 -24.40 3.33 8.16
C TRP A 419 -23.69 4.28 9.12
N GLY A 420 -24.34 5.39 9.47
CA GLY A 420 -23.77 6.39 10.36
C GLY A 420 -24.77 6.97 11.33
N ARG A 421 -24.26 7.68 12.33
CA ARG A 421 -25.05 8.54 13.22
C ARG A 421 -25.00 9.96 12.68
N LEU A 422 -26.17 10.56 12.51
CA LEU A 422 -26.29 11.98 12.24
C LEU A 422 -26.17 12.75 13.57
N ARG A 423 -25.10 13.53 13.72
CA ARG A 423 -24.88 14.44 14.85
C ARG A 423 -24.52 15.82 14.32
N ASP A 424 -25.28 16.84 14.70
CA ASP A 424 -25.01 18.24 14.33
C ASP A 424 -24.78 18.46 12.82
N GLY A 425 -25.49 17.71 11.98
CA GLY A 425 -25.36 17.77 10.52
C GLY A 425 -24.16 17.02 9.93
N ALA A 426 -23.33 16.39 10.76
CA ALA A 426 -22.24 15.52 10.35
C ALA A 426 -22.63 14.03 10.50
N VAL A 427 -22.18 13.20 9.55
CA VAL A 427 -22.40 11.75 9.58
C VAL A 427 -21.14 11.06 10.06
N GLU A 428 -21.24 10.44 11.23
CA GLU A 428 -20.17 9.62 11.81
C GLU A 428 -20.44 8.14 11.50
N PRO A 429 -19.52 7.41 10.85
CA PRO A 429 -19.71 5.99 10.58
C PRO A 429 -19.96 5.18 11.86
N LEU A 430 -20.86 4.20 11.78
CA LEU A 430 -21.03 3.20 12.83
C LEU A 430 -19.82 2.25 12.86
N MET A 431 -19.44 1.82 14.05
CA MET A 431 -18.35 0.85 14.21
C MET A 431 -18.80 -0.53 13.71
N GLU A 432 -17.86 -1.34 13.22
CA GLU A 432 -18.14 -2.71 12.75
C GLU A 432 -18.86 -3.54 13.83
N LYS A 433 -18.41 -3.43 15.09
CA LYS A 433 -19.03 -4.14 16.22
C LYS A 433 -20.48 -3.73 16.48
N GLU A 434 -20.83 -2.48 16.19
CA GLU A 434 -22.19 -1.96 16.39
C GLU A 434 -23.12 -2.49 15.29
N LEU A 435 -22.64 -2.49 14.05
CA LEU A 435 -23.38 -3.04 12.91
C LEU A 435 -23.69 -4.53 13.11
N ARG A 436 -22.76 -5.30 13.66
CA ARG A 436 -22.95 -6.74 13.95
C ARG A 436 -24.08 -7.04 14.94
N LEU A 437 -24.47 -6.07 15.78
CA LEU A 437 -25.58 -6.22 16.73
C LEU A 437 -26.94 -5.91 16.12
N LEU A 438 -26.98 -5.31 14.94
CA LEU A 438 -28.22 -4.96 14.24
C LEU A 438 -28.79 -6.19 13.51
N PRO A 439 -30.13 -6.37 13.53
CA PRO A 439 -30.79 -7.49 12.88
C PRO A 439 -30.72 -7.38 11.35
N ASP A 440 -30.56 -8.52 10.67
CA ASP A 440 -30.39 -8.58 9.22
C ASP A 440 -31.59 -7.99 8.44
N SER A 441 -32.78 -7.96 9.04
CA SER A 441 -33.98 -7.35 8.47
C SER A 441 -33.82 -5.88 8.13
N LEU A 442 -32.90 -5.16 8.78
CA LEU A 442 -32.58 -3.76 8.46
C LEU A 442 -31.82 -3.63 7.14
N PHE A 443 -31.06 -4.65 6.75
CA PHE A 443 -30.23 -4.64 5.55
C PHE A 443 -30.95 -5.29 4.36
N THR A 444 -31.94 -6.17 4.60
CA THR A 444 -32.66 -6.86 3.52
C THR A 444 -33.67 -5.96 2.78
N ALA A 445 -34.16 -4.91 3.44
CA ALA A 445 -35.15 -3.98 2.86
C ALA A 445 -34.56 -3.02 1.78
N MET A 446 -33.25 -3.07 1.55
CA MET A 446 -32.53 -2.19 0.61
C MET A 446 -32.20 -2.84 -0.74
N ALA A 447 -32.65 -4.07 -0.99
CA ALA A 447 -32.61 -4.64 -2.33
C ALA A 447 -33.57 -3.84 -3.23
N VAL A 448 -33.03 -2.89 -3.98
CA VAL A 448 -33.76 -2.16 -5.01
C VAL A 448 -34.41 -3.20 -5.93
N PRO A 449 -35.73 -3.18 -6.14
CA PRO A 449 -36.38 -4.05 -7.10
C PRO A 449 -35.66 -3.90 -8.45
N ALA A 450 -35.45 -4.99 -9.17
CA ALA A 450 -34.72 -5.03 -10.45
C ALA A 450 -35.29 -4.11 -11.56
N ASP A 451 -36.40 -3.43 -11.28
CA ASP A 451 -37.25 -2.74 -12.23
C ASP A 451 -37.05 -1.19 -12.17
N ALA A 452 -36.25 -0.67 -11.24
CA ALA A 452 -36.09 0.77 -11.03
C ALA A 452 -35.03 1.45 -11.92
N SER A 453 -34.40 0.73 -12.85
CA SER A 453 -33.34 1.27 -13.72
C SER A 453 -33.85 2.11 -14.92
N ALA A 454 -35.11 2.54 -14.92
CA ALA A 454 -35.70 3.23 -16.09
C ALA A 454 -36.26 4.63 -15.85
N GLU A 455 -36.46 5.11 -14.61
CA GLU A 455 -37.15 6.41 -14.40
C GLU A 455 -36.36 7.50 -13.64
N ALA A 456 -35.14 7.24 -13.15
CA ALA A 456 -34.36 8.24 -12.42
C ALA A 456 -33.40 9.08 -13.31
N ALA A 457 -33.66 9.17 -14.62
CA ALA A 457 -32.84 9.94 -15.55
C ALA A 457 -33.43 11.31 -15.91
N ASP A 458 -34.62 11.67 -15.43
CA ASP A 458 -35.27 12.92 -15.83
C ASP A 458 -36.09 13.53 -14.69
N THR A 459 -35.42 14.19 -13.74
CA THR A 459 -35.99 15.29 -12.91
C THR A 459 -34.93 15.80 -11.92
N ALA A 460 -33.91 16.50 -12.45
CA ALA A 460 -33.17 17.48 -11.66
C ALA A 460 -33.76 18.86 -11.95
N ALA A 461 -34.96 19.12 -11.43
CA ALA A 461 -35.52 20.45 -11.33
C ALA A 461 -35.63 20.82 -9.85
N ILE A 462 -34.93 21.90 -9.52
CA ILE A 462 -34.87 22.59 -8.24
C ILE A 462 -36.28 22.91 -7.74
N ASP A 463 -36.61 22.57 -6.50
CA ASP A 463 -37.47 23.41 -5.68
C ASP A 463 -37.20 23.26 -4.18
N ASN A 464 -36.99 24.41 -3.54
CA ASN A 464 -36.90 24.59 -2.10
C ASN A 464 -38.32 24.55 -1.50
N ASN A 465 -38.47 23.88 -0.36
CA ASN A 465 -39.10 24.36 0.89
C ASN A 465 -40.07 23.37 1.58
N THR A 466 -39.90 23.32 2.91
CA THR A 466 -40.77 22.87 4.01
C THR A 466 -41.21 21.42 4.15
N GLY A 467 -40.96 20.86 5.35
CA GLY A 467 -41.89 19.92 6.00
C GLY A 467 -41.23 18.89 6.91
N ASN A 468 -41.40 19.06 8.22
CA ASN A 468 -41.08 18.08 9.27
C ASN A 468 -41.55 16.66 8.90
N ASP A 469 -40.63 15.70 8.89
CA ASP A 469 -40.88 14.37 9.44
C ASP A 469 -39.58 13.64 9.77
N THR A 470 -39.56 13.00 10.93
CA THR A 470 -38.41 12.29 11.49
C THR A 470 -38.14 11.06 10.65
N THR A 471 -37.27 11.20 9.65
CA THR A 471 -36.85 10.12 8.74
C THR A 471 -35.34 9.96 8.84
N LEU A 472 -34.91 8.71 9.03
CA LEU A 472 -33.50 8.32 8.92
C LEU A 472 -33.07 8.58 7.47
N THR A 473 -32.36 9.67 7.24
CA THR A 473 -31.77 9.99 5.94
C THR A 473 -30.45 9.24 5.79
N VAL A 474 -30.38 8.43 4.73
CA VAL A 474 -29.13 7.85 4.20
C VAL A 474 -28.48 8.92 3.33
N SER A 475 -27.24 9.30 3.67
CA SER A 475 -26.39 10.24 2.92
C SER A 475 -25.35 9.50 2.10
#